data_AF-A0A5S5BA67-F1
#
_entry.id   AF-A0A5S5BA67-F1
#
_cell.length_a   1.000
_cell.length_b   1.000
_cell.length_c   1.000
_cell.angle_alpha   90.00
_cell.angle_beta   90.00
_cell.angle_gamma   90.00
#
_symmetry.space_group_name_H-M   'P 1'
#
loop_
_entity.id
_entity.type
_entity.pdbx_description
1 polymer ?
#
loop_
_entity_poly.entity_id
_entity_poly.type
_entity_poly.pdbx_seq_one_letter_code
_entity_poly.pdbx_strand_id
1 'polypeptide(L)'
;MSGIEWNEDSLPTLGRVFLRHVIEHMRGRSESTVRFGKTGQGIMPNYQVTFPNGVTRTLRGSSHDAFEQADVFDKERISRPFLLAEIQSAYDKA
;
A
#
# COMPACT_ATOMS: atom_id res chain seq x y z
N MET A 1 -8.83 -8.38 -18.15
CA MET A 1 -9.48 -7.97 -16.88
C MET A 1 -8.87 -6.65 -16.47
N SER A 2 -9.66 -5.60 -16.29
CA SER A 2 -9.20 -4.35 -15.67
C SER A 2 -9.02 -4.58 -14.17
N GLY A 3 -7.80 -4.41 -13.66
CA GLY A 3 -7.53 -4.44 -12.22
C GLY A 3 -8.08 -3.19 -11.53
N ILE A 4 -8.10 -3.20 -10.20
CA ILE A 4 -8.48 -2.02 -9.40
C ILE A 4 -7.50 -0.88 -9.66
N GLU A 5 -8.03 0.32 -9.83
CA GLU A 5 -7.23 1.54 -9.90
C GLU A 5 -7.19 2.25 -8.55
N TRP A 6 -6.00 2.30 -7.98
CA TRP A 6 -5.73 3.06 -6.76
C TRP A 6 -5.33 4.49 -7.12
N ASN A 7 -6.01 5.47 -6.56
CA ASN A 7 -5.75 6.90 -6.70
C ASN A 7 -6.21 7.66 -5.43
N GLU A 8 -6.10 8.98 -5.42
CA GLU A 8 -6.42 9.82 -4.26
C GLU A 8 -7.89 9.72 -3.81
N ASP A 9 -8.81 9.37 -4.71
CA ASP A 9 -10.24 9.23 -4.41
C ASP A 9 -10.59 7.82 -3.93
N SER A 10 -9.88 6.78 -4.41
CA SER A 10 -10.15 5.40 -4.03
C SER A 10 -9.36 4.93 -2.79
N LEU A 11 -8.20 5.52 -2.50
CA LEU A 11 -7.41 5.17 -1.31
C LEU A 11 -8.17 5.32 0.02
N PRO A 12 -8.98 6.37 0.27
CA PRO A 12 -9.74 6.50 1.51
C PRO A 12 -10.69 5.32 1.78
N THR A 13 -11.16 4.63 0.73
CA THR A 13 -12.08 3.49 0.85
C THR A 13 -11.47 2.27 1.54
N LEU A 14 -10.14 2.21 1.64
CA LEU A 14 -9.43 1.18 2.42
C LEU A 14 -9.69 1.28 3.92
N GLY A 15 -10.17 2.44 4.38
CA GLY A 15 -10.58 2.68 5.75
C GLY A 15 -9.43 3.07 6.68
N ARG A 16 -9.78 3.83 7.71
CA ARG A 16 -8.84 4.47 8.64
C ARG A 16 -7.91 3.49 9.36
N VAL A 17 -8.41 2.32 9.75
CA VAL A 17 -7.60 1.29 10.47
C VAL A 17 -6.51 0.71 9.56
N PHE A 18 -6.87 0.34 8.33
CA PHE A 18 -5.93 -0.20 7.36
C PHE A 18 -4.85 0.84 7.02
N LEU A 19 -5.26 2.07 6.71
CA LEU A 19 -4.35 3.15 6.35
C LEU A 19 -3.40 3.51 7.50
N ARG A 20 -3.85 3.44 8.77
CA ARG A 20 -2.97 3.60 9.94
C ARG A 20 -1.84 2.58 9.93
N HIS A 21 -2.16 1.30 9.71
CA HIS A 21 -1.14 0.25 9.66
C HIS A 21 -0.19 0.44 8.48
N VAL A 22 -0.65 0.94 7.33
CA VAL A 22 0.24 1.29 6.23
C VAL A 22 1.23 2.37 6.66
N ILE A 23 0.76 3.45 7.29
CA ILE A 23 1.61 4.55 7.80
C ILE A 23 2.65 4.03 8.81
N GLU A 24 2.24 3.17 9.75
CA GLU A 24 3.14 2.52 10.71
C GLU A 24 4.24 1.72 10.00
N HIS A 25 3.88 0.98 8.95
CA HIS A 25 4.83 0.18 8.17
C HIS A 25 5.74 1.00 7.26
N MET A 26 5.33 2.22 6.88
CA MET A 26 6.19 3.22 6.26
C MET A 26 7.18 3.86 7.25
N ARG A 27 7.04 3.58 8.55
CA ARG A 27 7.96 4.00 9.63
C ARG A 27 8.17 5.52 9.70
N GLY A 28 7.16 6.31 9.30
CA GLY A 28 7.22 7.77 9.30
C GLY A 28 8.29 8.38 8.38
N ARG A 29 8.88 7.61 7.46
CA ARG A 29 9.87 8.13 6.51
C ARG A 29 9.15 8.80 5.36
N SER A 30 9.32 10.12 5.20
CA SER A 30 8.67 10.91 4.14
C SER A 30 8.95 10.39 2.73
N GLU A 31 10.17 9.88 2.51
CA GLU A 31 10.63 9.31 1.25
C GLU A 31 10.25 7.84 1.06
N SER A 32 9.62 7.20 2.04
CA SER A 32 9.06 5.86 1.84
C SER A 32 7.90 5.90 0.87
N THR A 33 7.80 4.86 0.04
CA THR A 33 6.67 4.68 -0.87
C THR A 33 5.94 3.38 -0.56
N VAL A 34 4.64 3.36 -0.83
CA VAL A 34 3.82 2.15 -0.78
C VAL A 34 3.19 1.87 -2.14
N ARG A 35 3.03 0.59 -2.47
CA ARG A 35 2.24 0.14 -3.62
C ARG A 35 1.24 -0.92 -3.17
N PHE A 36 0.02 -0.85 -3.69
CA PHE A 36 -1.07 -1.76 -3.36
C PHE A 36 -1.33 -2.73 -4.50
N GLY A 37 -1.64 -3.98 -4.17
CA GLY A 37 -2.15 -4.96 -5.13
C GLY A 37 -3.44 -4.47 -5.79
N LYS A 38 -3.54 -4.65 -7.10
CA LYS A 38 -4.72 -4.31 -7.91
C LYS A 38 -5.67 -5.48 -8.12
N THR A 39 -5.29 -6.65 -7.62
CA THR A 39 -5.99 -7.92 -7.86
C THR A 39 -6.82 -8.31 -6.66
N GLY A 40 -8.05 -8.77 -6.89
CA GLY A 40 -8.99 -9.14 -5.82
C GLY A 40 -10.15 -8.16 -5.71
N GLN A 41 -10.75 -8.06 -4.52
CA GLN A 41 -11.95 -7.24 -4.27
C GLN A 41 -11.67 -5.81 -3.82
N GLY A 42 -10.41 -5.46 -3.55
CA GLY A 42 -10.01 -4.10 -3.15
C GLY A 42 -10.25 -3.74 -1.69
N ILE A 43 -10.71 -4.67 -0.86
CA ILE A 43 -11.03 -4.35 0.55
C ILE A 43 -9.78 -4.31 1.43
N MET A 44 -8.87 -5.27 1.26
CA MET A 44 -7.62 -5.39 2.03
C MET A 44 -6.49 -5.86 1.10
N PRO A 45 -6.00 -4.99 0.20
CA PRO A 45 -4.97 -5.37 -0.74
C PRO A 45 -3.67 -5.68 0.00
N ASN A 46 -2.97 -6.73 -0.42
CA ASN A 46 -1.56 -6.87 -0.04
C ASN A 46 -0.79 -5.67 -0.59
N TYR A 47 0.24 -5.24 0.11
CA TYR A 47 0.98 -4.03 -0.23
C TYR A 47 2.46 -4.22 0.00
N GLN A 48 3.26 -3.36 -0.62
CA GLN A 48 4.70 -3.31 -0.41
C GLN A 48 5.12 -1.90 -0.03
N VAL A 49 6.06 -1.81 0.92
CA VAL A 49 6.69 -0.57 1.33
C VAL A 49 8.14 -0.60 0.87
N THR A 50 8.56 0.39 0.10
CA THR A 50 9.96 0.63 -0.26
C THR A 50 10.51 1.78 0.58
N PHE A 51 11.61 1.52 1.27
CA PHE A 51 12.30 2.51 2.12
C PHE A 51 13.33 3.32 1.31
N PRO A 52 13.82 4.46 1.84
CA PRO A 52 14.78 5.32 1.13
C PRO A 52 16.11 4.63 0.78
N ASN A 53 16.46 3.57 1.51
CA ASN A 53 17.63 2.74 1.23
C ASN A 53 17.37 1.63 0.17
N GLY A 54 16.22 1.67 -0.51
CA GLY A 54 15.83 0.70 -1.53
C GLY A 54 15.31 -0.64 -0.99
N VAL A 55 15.40 -0.88 0.32
CA VAL A 55 14.86 -2.11 0.93
C VAL A 55 13.34 -2.09 0.78
N THR A 56 12.80 -3.20 0.28
CA THR A 56 11.35 -3.38 0.10
C THR A 56 10.84 -4.46 1.04
N ARG A 57 9.70 -4.20 1.68
CA ARG A 57 8.96 -5.16 2.51
C ARG A 57 7.57 -5.35 1.96
N THR A 58 7.18 -6.60 1.81
CA THR A 58 5.84 -7.04 1.38
C THR A 58 5.01 -7.44 2.59
N LEU A 59 3.75 -7.01 2.58
CA LEU A 59 2.83 -7.14 3.71
C LEU A 59 1.48 -7.67 3.24
N ARG A 60 0.88 -8.55 4.04
CA ARG A 60 -0.49 -9.04 3.79
C ARG A 60 -1.48 -7.95 4.15
N GLY A 61 -2.50 -7.74 3.32
CA GLY A 61 -3.52 -6.73 3.59
C GLY A 61 -4.40 -7.08 4.81
N SER A 62 -4.67 -8.37 5.03
CA SER A 62 -5.57 -8.82 6.09
C SER A 62 -4.94 -8.79 7.49
N SER A 63 -3.65 -9.08 7.60
CA SER A 63 -2.95 -9.16 8.89
C SER A 63 -1.87 -8.10 9.09
N HIS A 64 -1.46 -7.40 8.03
CA HIS A 64 -0.31 -6.51 8.02
C HIS A 64 1.02 -7.17 8.40
N ASP A 65 1.08 -8.50 8.41
CA ASP A 65 2.33 -9.25 8.63
C ASP A 65 3.18 -9.31 7.37
N ALA A 66 4.47 -9.57 7.56
CA ALA A 66 5.40 -9.82 6.47
C ALA A 66 4.93 -11.00 5.59
N PHE A 67 5.09 -10.83 4.29
CA PHE A 67 4.78 -11.84 3.28
C PHE A 67 6.03 -12.17 2.48
N GLU A 68 6.57 -13.38 2.62
CA GLU A 68 7.90 -13.74 2.09
C GLU A 68 7.98 -13.90 0.55
N GLN A 69 6.89 -13.68 -0.19
CA GLN A 69 6.88 -13.76 -1.65
C GLN A 69 7.10 -12.38 -2.30
N ALA A 70 8.19 -11.70 -1.92
CA ALA A 70 8.53 -10.37 -2.43
C ALA A 70 8.73 -10.35 -3.96
N ASP A 71 9.22 -11.46 -4.52
CA ASP A 71 9.47 -11.64 -5.96
C ASP A 71 8.20 -11.69 -6.83
N VAL A 72 7.01 -11.67 -6.21
CA VAL A 72 5.72 -11.96 -6.88
C VAL A 72 4.89 -10.71 -7.15
N PHE A 73 5.31 -9.51 -6.72
CA PHE A 73 4.61 -8.28 -7.09
C PHE A 73 5.04 -7.80 -8.48
N ASP A 74 4.48 -8.48 -9.48
CA ASP A 74 4.42 -8.01 -10.87
C ASP A 74 3.97 -6.54 -10.92
N LYS A 75 4.78 -5.70 -11.56
CA LYS A 75 4.56 -4.26 -11.68
C LYS A 75 3.22 -3.92 -12.35
N GLU A 76 2.70 -4.81 -13.19
CA GLU A 76 1.40 -4.65 -13.83
C GLU A 76 0.22 -4.91 -12.87
N ARG A 77 0.46 -5.67 -11.79
CA ARG A 77 -0.55 -6.11 -10.82
C ARG A 77 -0.58 -5.27 -9.55
N ILE A 78 0.18 -4.18 -9.50
CA ILE A 78 0.26 -3.24 -8.38
C ILE A 78 0.07 -1.79 -8.82
N SER A 79 -0.30 -0.93 -7.88
CA SER A 79 -0.41 0.50 -8.08
C SER A 79 0.92 1.18 -8.43
N ARG A 80 0.81 2.42 -8.90
CA ARG A 80 1.92 3.38 -8.82
C ARG A 80 2.39 3.51 -7.35
N PRO A 81 3.64 3.94 -7.12
CA PRO A 81 4.07 4.28 -5.77
C PRO A 81 3.25 5.48 -5.25
N PHE A 82 2.88 5.41 -3.98
CA PHE A 82 2.31 6.51 -3.21
C PHE A 82 3.30 6.90 -2.12
N LEU A 83 3.53 8.21 -1.97
CA LEU A 83 4.34 8.77 -0.89
C LEU A 83 3.58 8.75 0.44
N LEU A 84 4.32 8.86 1.54
CA LEU A 84 3.73 8.93 2.88
C LEU A 84 2.65 10.03 2.98
N ALA A 85 2.89 11.19 2.39
CA ALA A 85 1.94 12.31 2.41
C ALA A 85 0.60 11.98 1.71
N GLU A 86 0.63 11.21 0.62
CA GLU A 86 -0.59 10.79 -0.09
C GLU A 86 -1.41 9.81 0.77
N ILE A 87 -0.74 8.91 1.49
CA ILE A 87 -1.40 7.98 2.43
C ILE A 87 -1.94 8.71 3.64
N GLN A 88 -1.23 9.73 4.14
CA GLN A 88 -1.70 10.58 5.24
C GLN A 88 -2.97 11.34 4.83
N SER A 89 -2.97 11.94 3.64
CA SER A 89 -4.14 12.60 3.04
C SER A 89 -5.32 11.63 2.89
N ALA A 90 -5.08 10.41 2.43
CA ALA A 90 -6.12 9.39 2.35
C ALA A 90 -6.65 8.99 3.74
N TYR A 91 -5.78 8.86 4.73
CA TYR A 91 -6.14 8.54 6.12
C TYR A 91 -7.05 9.62 6.74
N ASP A 92 -6.77 10.89 6.47
CA ASP A 92 -7.56 12.01 6.98
C ASP A 92 -8.95 12.10 6.33
N LYS A 93 -9.11 11.55 5.12
CA LYS A 93 -10.38 11.50 4.36
C LYS A 93 -11.21 10.23 4.61
N ALA A 94 -10.66 9.23 5.32
CA ALA A 94 -11.23 7.88 5.48
C ALA A 94 -12.16 7.72 6.68
#